data_AF-S8DX44-F1
#
_entry.id   AF-S8DX44-F1
#
_cell.length_a   1.000
_cell.length_b   1.000
_cell.length_c   1.000
_cell.angle_alpha   90.00
_cell.angle_beta   90.00
_cell.angle_gamma   90.00
#
_symmetry.space_group_name_H-M   'P 1'
#
loop_
_entity.id
_entity.type
_entity.pdbx_description
1 polymer ?
#
loop_
_entity_poly.entity_id
_entity_poly.type
_entity_poly.pdbx_seq_one_letter_code
_entity_poly.pdbx_strand_id
1 'polypeptide(L)'
;MVSEIEKAEERLKSFSYQLSTECGILERLVYKHKNQHRRCHYFQYILKVRRDLKLLKMAKLDEILGSSFIVITDRRPNQKVQLLESLKRKRSGHDKCNFLERLLGASRLLSQMVEPLVKAA
;
A
#
# COMPACT_ATOMS: atom_id res chain seq x y z
N MET A 1 15.78 -6.27 -19.21
CA MET A 1 15.31 -4.98 -18.65
C MET A 1 13.83 -4.70 -18.91
N VAL A 2 13.37 -4.27 -20.10
CA VAL A 2 11.94 -3.91 -20.29
C VAL A 2 10.99 -5.08 -19.99
N SER A 3 11.29 -6.28 -20.52
CA SER A 3 10.50 -7.50 -20.24
C SER A 3 10.47 -7.90 -18.75
N GLU A 4 11.53 -7.61 -17.98
CA GLU A 4 11.55 -7.94 -16.54
C GLU A 4 10.71 -6.95 -15.73
N ILE A 5 10.71 -5.68 -16.13
CA ILE A 5 9.88 -4.65 -15.53
C ILE A 5 8.40 -4.94 -15.79
N GLU A 6 8.05 -5.38 -17.01
CA GLU A 6 6.68 -5.77 -17.37
C GLU A 6 6.19 -6.97 -16.56
N LYS A 7 7.03 -8.01 -16.41
CA LYS A 7 6.72 -9.15 -15.54
C LYS A 7 6.55 -8.73 -14.08
N ALA A 8 7.38 -7.81 -13.59
CA ALA A 8 7.26 -7.28 -12.23
C ALA A 8 5.97 -6.44 -12.05
N GLU A 9 5.58 -5.67 -13.06
CA GLU A 9 4.32 -4.90 -13.10
C GLU A 9 3.11 -5.82 -12.99
N GLU A 10 3.05 -6.87 -13.81
CA GLU A 10 1.97 -7.86 -13.79
C GLU A 10 1.89 -8.59 -12.45
N ARG A 11 3.04 -9.00 -11.90
CA ARG A 11 3.12 -9.65 -10.59
C ARG A 11 2.63 -8.74 -9.47
N LEU A 12 3.03 -7.46 -9.46
CA LEU A 12 2.58 -6.50 -8.46
C LEU A 12 1.09 -6.18 -8.57
N LYS A 13 0.53 -6.14 -9.78
CA LYS A 13 -0.93 -6.03 -9.97
C LYS A 13 -1.67 -7.23 -9.40
N SER A 14 -1.18 -8.43 -9.65
CA SER A 14 -1.74 -9.67 -9.07
C SER A 14 -1.70 -9.64 -7.54
N PHE A 15 -0.57 -9.26 -6.94
CA PHE A 15 -0.45 -9.12 -5.49
C PHE A 15 -1.36 -8.04 -4.91
N SER A 16 -1.55 -6.91 -5.60
CA SER A 16 -2.48 -5.88 -5.14
C SER A 16 -3.92 -6.39 -5.12
N TYR A 17 -4.32 -7.13 -6.16
CA TYR A 17 -5.65 -7.76 -6.21
C TYR A 17 -5.84 -8.80 -5.10
N GLN A 18 -4.85 -9.65 -4.87
CA GLN A 18 -4.86 -10.61 -3.76
C GLN A 18 -4.98 -9.88 -2.41
N LEU A 19 -4.15 -8.86 -2.18
CA LEU A 19 -4.18 -8.06 -0.96
C LEU A 19 -5.56 -7.43 -0.72
N SER A 20 -6.20 -6.89 -1.76
CA SER A 20 -7.56 -6.34 -1.68
C SER A 20 -8.58 -7.38 -1.26
N THR A 21 -8.47 -8.59 -1.80
CA THR A 21 -9.34 -9.73 -1.45
C THR A 21 -9.14 -10.14 0.02
N GLU A 22 -7.90 -10.30 0.45
CA GLU A 22 -7.54 -10.63 1.84
C GLU A 22 -7.98 -9.55 2.83
N CYS A 23 -7.91 -8.27 2.45
CA CYS A 23 -8.46 -7.16 3.25
C CYS A 23 -9.98 -7.34 3.48
N GLY A 24 -10.71 -7.74 2.43
CA GLY A 24 -12.14 -8.00 2.52
C GLY A 24 -12.46 -9.18 3.46
N ILE A 25 -11.65 -10.24 3.41
CA ILE A 25 -11.77 -11.40 4.30
C ILE A 25 -11.50 -10.98 5.75
N LEU A 26 -10.42 -10.23 6.00
CA LEU A 26 -10.06 -9.73 7.32
C LEU A 26 -11.19 -8.87 7.92
N GLU A 27 -11.78 -7.97 7.15
CA GLU A 27 -12.89 -7.12 7.62
C GLU A 27 -14.11 -7.97 8.05
N ARG A 28 -14.44 -9.02 7.29
CA ARG A 28 -15.51 -9.97 7.67
C ARG A 28 -15.16 -10.75 8.94
N LEU A 29 -13.92 -11.21 9.06
CA LEU A 29 -13.43 -11.93 10.25
C LEU A 29 -13.50 -11.02 11.47
N VAL A 30 -12.98 -9.80 11.39
CA VAL A 30 -13.06 -8.82 12.47
C VAL A 30 -14.51 -8.54 12.85
N TYR A 31 -15.40 -8.37 11.88
CA TYR A 31 -16.82 -8.16 12.15
C TYR A 31 -17.43 -9.32 12.94
N LYS A 32 -17.20 -10.56 12.49
CA LYS A 32 -17.76 -11.78 13.12
C LYS A 32 -17.24 -12.00 14.54
N HIS A 33 -15.95 -11.74 14.79
CA HIS A 33 -15.28 -12.10 16.04
C HIS A 33 -15.18 -10.95 17.06
N LYS A 34 -15.62 -9.73 16.70
CA LYS A 34 -15.45 -8.51 17.52
C LYS A 34 -16.02 -8.63 18.93
N ASN A 35 -17.15 -9.30 19.12
CA ASN A 35 -17.83 -9.34 20.42
C ASN A 35 -17.33 -10.49 21.30
N GLN A 36 -16.89 -11.60 20.70
CA GLN A 36 -16.38 -12.78 21.42
C GLN A 36 -14.92 -12.60 21.86
N HIS A 37 -14.08 -12.02 20.99
CA HIS A 37 -12.63 -12.01 21.20
C HIS A 37 -12.08 -10.61 21.45
N ARG A 38 -12.94 -9.64 21.79
CA ARG A 38 -12.54 -8.23 21.95
C ARG A 38 -11.32 -8.05 22.83
N ARG A 39 -11.16 -8.84 23.89
CA ARG A 39 -10.06 -8.72 24.87
C ARG A 39 -8.92 -9.71 24.64
N CYS A 40 -9.01 -10.59 23.65
CA CYS A 40 -7.96 -11.58 23.36
C CYS A 40 -6.76 -10.93 22.68
N HIS A 41 -5.55 -11.32 23.07
CA HIS A 41 -4.30 -10.75 22.54
C HIS A 41 -4.17 -10.93 21.02
N TYR A 42 -4.43 -12.13 20.49
CA TYR A 42 -4.39 -12.38 19.04
C TYR A 42 -5.33 -11.42 18.27
N PHE A 43 -6.54 -11.20 18.80
CA PHE A 43 -7.52 -10.33 18.17
C PHE A 43 -7.12 -8.84 18.23
N GLN A 44 -6.39 -8.42 19.26
CA GLN A 44 -5.80 -7.07 19.32
C GLN A 44 -4.75 -6.87 18.21
N TYR A 45 -3.95 -7.90 17.89
CA TYR A 45 -3.04 -7.83 16.76
C TYR A 45 -3.78 -7.78 15.41
N ILE A 46 -4.85 -8.55 15.24
CA ILE A 46 -5.73 -8.46 14.06
C ILE A 46 -6.30 -7.04 13.91
N LEU A 47 -6.73 -6.40 15.00
CA LEU A 47 -7.21 -5.02 14.98
C LEU A 47 -6.10 -4.01 14.63
N LYS A 48 -4.85 -4.28 14.99
CA LYS A 48 -3.70 -3.46 14.59
C LYS A 48 -3.47 -3.57 13.08
N VAL A 49 -3.40 -4.79 12.54
CA VAL A 49 -3.30 -5.07 11.09
C VAL A 49 -4.41 -4.35 10.32
N ARG A 50 -5.65 -4.39 10.83
CA ARG A 50 -6.79 -3.69 10.23
C ARG A 50 -6.58 -2.17 10.13
N ARG A 51 -6.02 -1.54 11.16
CA ARG A 51 -5.74 -0.09 11.15
C ARG A 51 -4.70 0.25 10.10
N ASP A 52 -3.63 -0.54 10.03
CA ASP A 52 -2.54 -0.32 9.07
C ASP A 52 -3.03 -0.51 7.62
N LEU A 53 -3.91 -1.49 7.37
CA LEU A 53 -4.58 -1.65 6.07
C LEU A 53 -5.45 -0.47 5.67
N LYS A 54 -6.15 0.16 6.61
CA LYS A 54 -6.93 1.38 6.32
C LYS A 54 -6.01 2.52 5.92
N LEU A 55 -4.87 2.69 6.60
CA LEU A 55 -3.86 3.69 6.22
C LEU A 55 -3.28 3.39 4.84
N LEU A 56 -2.98 2.14 4.54
CA LEU A 56 -2.48 1.71 3.23
C LEU A 56 -3.49 2.00 2.10
N LYS A 57 -4.78 1.77 2.35
CA LYS A 57 -5.87 2.10 1.42
C LYS A 57 -5.95 3.62 1.17
N MET A 58 -5.82 4.43 2.22
CA MET A 58 -5.77 5.90 2.11
C MET A 58 -4.55 6.40 1.35
N ALA A 59 -3.41 5.69 1.45
CA ALA A 59 -2.21 6.01 0.69
C ALA A 59 -2.37 5.77 -0.83
N LYS A 60 -3.41 5.01 -1.23
CA LYS A 60 -3.73 4.63 -2.62
C LYS A 60 -2.54 3.99 -3.34
N LEU A 61 -2.11 2.84 -2.84
CA LEU A 61 -0.95 2.09 -3.35
C LEU A 61 -1.01 1.85 -4.86
N ASP A 62 -2.18 1.53 -5.41
CA ASP A 62 -2.35 1.28 -6.86
C ASP A 62 -2.00 2.50 -7.71
N GLU A 63 -2.37 3.70 -7.28
CA GLU A 63 -2.01 4.95 -7.97
C GLU A 63 -0.49 5.18 -7.92
N ILE A 64 0.13 4.88 -6.77
CA ILE A 64 1.58 5.01 -6.59
C ILE A 64 2.32 4.05 -7.53
N LEU A 65 1.92 2.77 -7.54
CA LEU A 65 2.52 1.74 -8.38
C LEU A 65 2.32 2.04 -9.86
N GLY A 66 1.09 2.39 -10.28
CA GLY A 66 0.81 2.75 -11.68
C GLY A 66 1.69 3.90 -12.16
N SER A 67 1.85 4.94 -11.33
CA SER A 67 2.71 6.08 -11.63
C SER A 67 4.19 5.69 -11.71
N SER A 68 4.68 4.82 -10.82
CA SER A 68 6.05 4.28 -10.88
C SER A 68 6.32 3.56 -12.20
N PHE A 69 5.41 2.67 -12.62
CA PHE A 69 5.62 1.88 -13.83
C PHE A 69 5.61 2.73 -15.09
N ILE A 70 4.75 3.76 -15.17
CA ILE A 70 4.74 4.72 -16.29
C ILE A 70 6.11 5.40 -16.45
N VAL A 71 6.75 5.77 -15.34
CA VAL A 71 8.06 6.44 -15.34
C VAL A 71 9.18 5.50 -15.72
N ILE A 72 9.15 4.26 -15.19
CA ILE A 72 10.21 3.26 -15.40
C ILE A 72 10.16 2.67 -16.81
N THR A 73 8.96 2.46 -17.37
CA THR A 73 8.76 1.86 -18.70
C THR A 73 8.76 2.88 -19.85
N ASP A 74 8.87 4.17 -19.54
CA ASP A 74 8.84 5.30 -20.49
C ASP A 74 7.64 5.35 -21.45
N ARG A 75 6.57 4.60 -21.13
CA ARG A 75 5.39 4.44 -22.00
C ARG A 75 4.62 5.74 -22.22
N ARG A 76 4.84 6.78 -21.40
CA ARG A 76 4.17 8.10 -21.52
C ARG A 76 5.09 9.26 -21.10
N PRO A 77 5.80 9.90 -22.03
CA PRO A 77 6.74 10.98 -21.72
C PRO A 77 6.05 12.20 -21.06
N ASN A 78 4.81 12.50 -21.41
CA ASN A 78 4.07 13.64 -20.83
C ASN A 78 3.73 13.45 -19.35
N GLN A 79 3.36 12.22 -18.95
CA GLN A 79 3.08 11.89 -17.54
C GLN A 79 4.36 11.79 -16.72
N LYS A 80 5.46 11.37 -17.34
CA LYS A 80 6.80 11.38 -16.76
C LYS A 80 7.24 12.81 -16.39
N VAL A 81 7.04 13.80 -17.26
CA VAL A 81 7.34 15.21 -16.96
C VAL A 81 6.53 15.69 -15.75
N GLN A 82 5.22 15.43 -15.72
CA GLN A 82 4.37 15.83 -14.60
C GLN A 82 4.78 15.16 -13.26
N LEU A 83 5.19 13.90 -13.30
CA LEU A 83 5.67 13.19 -12.13
C LEU A 83 7.05 13.70 -11.69
N LEU A 84 7.98 13.91 -12.61
CA LEU A 84 9.29 14.50 -12.31
C LEU A 84 9.14 15.93 -11.74
N GLU A 85 8.18 16.71 -12.24
CA GLU A 85 7.82 18.00 -11.64
C GLU A 85 7.28 17.86 -10.22
N SER A 86 6.44 16.84 -9.97
CA SER A 86 5.92 16.55 -8.63
C SER A 86 7.02 16.09 -7.64
N LEU A 87 8.07 15.44 -8.15
CA LEU A 87 9.27 15.06 -7.39
C LEU A 87 10.18 16.25 -7.13
N LYS A 88 10.29 17.19 -8.07
CA LYS A 88 11.12 18.40 -7.96
C LYS A 88 10.54 19.42 -6.99
N ARG A 89 9.23 19.37 -6.69
CA ARG A 89 8.59 20.20 -5.65
C ARG A 89 9.09 19.79 -4.26
N LYS A 90 10.26 20.34 -3.89
CA LYS A 90 10.78 20.30 -2.51
C LYS A 90 9.86 21.16 -1.64
N ARG A 91 9.21 20.54 -0.64
CA ARG A 91 8.36 21.13 0.42
C ARG A 91 7.86 22.55 0.10
N SER A 92 6.77 22.65 -0.65
CA SER A 92 5.92 23.85 -0.54
C SER A 92 5.06 23.67 0.71
N GLY A 93 5.16 24.61 1.65
CA GLY A 93 4.42 24.59 2.90
C GLY A 93 2.94 24.26 2.71
N HIS A 94 2.41 23.49 3.66
CA HIS A 94 1.05 22.99 3.74
C HIS A 94 0.61 21.96 2.66
N ASP A 95 0.53 20.70 3.10
CA ASP A 95 -0.55 19.77 2.76
C ASP A 95 -0.42 18.82 1.55
N LYS A 96 0.76 18.69 0.90
CA LYS A 96 0.97 17.63 -0.11
C LYS A 96 2.23 16.81 0.15
N CYS A 97 2.05 15.57 0.61
CA CYS A 97 3.11 14.56 0.66
C CYS A 97 3.65 14.31 -0.75
N ASN A 98 4.97 14.34 -0.92
CA ASN A 98 5.58 14.05 -2.21
C ASN A 98 5.40 12.56 -2.57
N PHE A 99 5.55 12.23 -3.86
CA PHE A 99 5.37 10.85 -4.33
C PHE A 99 6.28 9.84 -3.61
N LEU A 100 7.53 10.21 -3.37
CA LEU A 100 8.51 9.35 -2.67
C LEU A 100 8.15 9.14 -1.20
N GLU A 101 7.62 10.15 -0.52
CA GLU A 101 7.13 10.08 0.86
C GLU A 101 5.91 9.18 0.95
N ARG A 102 4.99 9.25 -0.03
CA ARG A 102 3.85 8.33 -0.12
C ARG A 102 4.30 6.89 -0.35
N LEU A 103 5.23 6.67 -1.27
CA LEU A 103 5.80 5.34 -1.55
C LEU A 103 6.54 4.78 -0.33
N LEU A 104 7.38 5.60 0.31
CA LEU A 104 8.10 5.26 1.52
C LEU A 104 7.15 4.96 2.68
N GLY A 105 6.10 5.77 2.84
CA GLY A 105 5.06 5.55 3.84
C GLY A 105 4.34 4.22 3.63
N ALA A 106 3.94 3.91 2.40
CA ALA A 106 3.30 2.64 2.08
C ALA A 106 4.24 1.45 2.32
N SER A 107 5.52 1.55 1.95
CA SER A 107 6.54 0.52 2.23
C SER A 107 6.73 0.29 3.74
N ARG A 108 6.79 1.36 4.54
CA ARG A 108 6.88 1.26 6.01
C ARG A 108 5.65 0.61 6.61
N LEU A 109 4.45 0.96 6.17
CA LEU A 109 3.21 0.33 6.61
C LEU A 109 3.24 -1.18 6.35
N LEU A 110 3.57 -1.59 5.11
CA LEU A 110 3.69 -3.00 4.75
C LEU A 110 4.70 -3.74 5.63
N SER A 111 5.85 -3.12 5.90
CA SER A 111 6.88 -3.71 6.78
C SER A 111 6.42 -3.84 8.23
N GLN A 112 5.75 -2.82 8.77
CA GLN A 112 5.25 -2.80 10.16
C GLN A 112 4.11 -3.79 10.40
N MET A 113 3.37 -4.16 9.36
CA MET A 113 2.28 -5.11 9.43
C MET A 113 2.73 -6.56 9.61
N VAL A 114 3.97 -6.90 9.27
CA VAL A 114 4.49 -8.28 9.36
C VAL A 114 4.47 -8.77 10.80
N GLU A 115 4.96 -7.97 11.75
CA GLU A 115 5.02 -8.35 13.17
C GLU A 115 3.63 -8.68 13.77
N PRO A 116 2.60 -7.81 13.69
CA PRO A 116 1.28 -8.14 14.22
C PRO A 116 0.58 -9.27 13.45
N LEU A 117 0.89 -9.50 12.17
CA LEU A 117 0.41 -10.68 11.46
C LEU A 117 0.98 -11.97 12.06
N VAL A 118 2.29 -12.02 12.29
CA VAL A 118 2.94 -13.19 12.92
C VAL A 118 2.42 -13.42 14.34
N LYS A 119 2.18 -12.36 15.11
CA LYS A 119 1.64 -12.48 16.47
C LYS A 119 0.15 -12.85 16.53
N ALA A 120 -0.56 -12.78 15.42
CA ALA A 120 -1.97 -13.16 15.31
C ALA A 120 -2.18 -14.60 14.82
N ALA A 121 -1.14 -15.21 14.23
CA ALA A 121 -1.12 -16.61 13.79
C ALA A 121 -0.89 -17.55 14.97
#